data_AF-A0A522WCP8-F1
#
_entry.id   AF-A0A522WCP8-F1
#
_cell.length_a   1.000
_cell.length_b   1.000
_cell.length_c   1.000
_cell.angle_alpha   90.00
_cell.angle_beta   90.00
_cell.angle_gamma   90.00
#
_symmetry.space_group_name_H-M   'P 1'
#
loop_
_entity.id
_entity.type
_entity.pdbx_description
1 polymer ?
#
loop_
_entity_poly.entity_id
_entity_poly.type
_entity_poly.pdbx_seq_one_letter_code
_entity_poly.pdbx_strand_id
1 'polypeptide(L)'
;MPEPLRLDAEGYLIDPADWSEAVAEDLAAREGIQLSEEHWSAIRFMRSWLEERQVAPDVRHVIKHLSEAFGTGRNRLFELFPY
;
A
#
# COMPACT_ATOMS: atom_id res chain seq x y z
N MET A 1 24.14 -9.74 -1.82
CA MET A 1 24.03 -8.44 -1.14
C MET A 1 22.58 -8.02 -1.29
N PRO A 2 21.78 -7.86 -0.23
CA PRO A 2 20.48 -7.22 -0.41
C PRO A 2 20.72 -5.77 -0.85
N GLU A 3 20.07 -5.35 -1.94
CA GLU A 3 20.21 -3.99 -2.47
C GLU A 3 19.67 -2.96 -1.46
N PRO A 4 20.29 -1.77 -1.35
CA PRO A 4 19.83 -0.74 -0.43
C PRO A 4 18.48 -0.19 -0.92
N LEU A 5 17.43 -0.46 -0.15
CA LEU A 5 16.10 0.09 -0.36
C LEU A 5 16.19 1.62 -0.45
N ARG A 6 15.79 2.18 -1.59
CA ARG A 6 15.74 3.63 -1.78
C ARG A 6 14.42 4.16 -1.24
N LEU A 7 14.40 4.51 0.03
CA LEU A 7 13.31 5.24 0.67
C LEU A 7 13.55 6.75 0.53
N ASP A 8 12.49 7.53 0.34
CA ASP A 8 12.54 8.98 0.42
C ASP A 8 12.54 9.48 1.88
N ALA A 9 12.58 10.80 2.07
CA ALA A 9 12.63 11.42 3.39
C ALA A 9 11.37 11.20 4.23
N GLU A 10 10.26 10.78 3.60
CA GLU A 10 8.98 10.45 4.24
C GLU A 10 8.83 8.94 4.47
N GLY A 11 9.82 8.13 4.04
CA GLY A 11 9.81 6.68 4.19
C GLY A 11 9.13 5.93 3.04
N TYR A 12 8.70 6.61 1.98
CA TYR A 12 8.12 5.95 0.82
C TYR A 12 9.21 5.38 -0.09
N LEU A 13 8.91 4.25 -0.73
CA LEU A 13 9.79 3.66 -1.73
C LEU A 13 9.86 4.53 -2.98
N ILE A 14 11.07 4.95 -3.34
CA ILE A 14 11.36 5.68 -4.58
C ILE A 14 11.19 4.74 -5.77
N ASP A 15 11.62 3.48 -5.63
CA ASP A 15 11.40 2.44 -6.64
C ASP A 15 10.34 1.43 -6.15
N PRO A 16 9.20 1.29 -6.84
CA PRO A 16 8.21 0.28 -6.49
C PRO A 16 8.73 -1.16 -6.63
N ALA A 17 9.80 -1.39 -7.40
CA ALA A 17 10.44 -2.69 -7.52
C ALA A 17 11.14 -3.11 -6.22
N ASP A 18 11.67 -2.14 -5.45
CA ASP A 18 12.31 -2.36 -4.16
C ASP A 18 11.28 -2.64 -3.03
N TRP A 19 9.98 -2.51 -3.30
CA TRP A 19 8.96 -2.82 -2.30
C TRP A 19 9.02 -4.30 -1.91
N SER A 20 9.04 -4.54 -0.60
CA SER A 20 8.83 -5.86 0.00
C SER A 20 7.85 -5.78 1.17
N GLU A 21 7.25 -6.91 1.52
CA GLU A 21 6.30 -6.98 2.62
C GLU A 21 6.93 -6.47 3.94
N ALA A 22 8.20 -6.82 4.19
CA ALA A 22 8.95 -6.35 5.36
C ALA A 22 9.05 -4.81 5.44
N VAL A 23 9.16 -4.10 4.31
CA VAL A 23 9.23 -2.62 4.30
C VAL A 23 7.88 -2.01 4.64
N ALA A 24 6.80 -2.55 4.09
CA ALA A 24 5.46 -2.09 4.42
C ALA A 24 5.17 -2.30 5.90
N GLU A 25 5.55 -3.46 6.45
CA GLU A 25 5.43 -3.75 7.88
C GLU A 25 6.27 -2.81 8.75
N ASP A 26 7.53 -2.53 8.39
CA ASP A 26 8.38 -1.61 9.14
C ASP A 26 7.80 -0.19 9.15
N LEU A 27 7.31 0.29 8.00
CA LEU A 27 6.67 1.61 7.88
C LEU A 27 5.38 1.68 8.70
N ALA A 28 4.51 0.68 8.57
CA ALA A 28 3.27 0.64 9.33
C ALA A 28 3.55 0.55 10.85
N ALA A 29 4.54 -0.26 11.25
CA ALA A 29 4.95 -0.36 12.65
C ALA A 29 5.50 0.96 13.21
N ARG A 30 6.20 1.77 12.42
CA ARG A 30 6.67 3.11 12.81
C ARG A 30 5.51 4.08 13.05
N GLU A 31 4.46 3.99 12.24
CA GLU A 31 3.23 4.77 12.40
C GLU A 31 2.27 4.18 13.46
N GLY A 32 2.59 3.00 14.02
CA GLY A 32 1.71 2.28 14.95
C GLY A 32 0.48 1.65 14.28
N ILE A 33 0.52 1.49 12.96
CA ILE A 33 -0.53 0.87 12.13
C ILE A 33 -0.24 -0.63 11.99
N GLN A 34 -1.24 -1.46 12.24
CA GLN A 34 -1.16 -2.91 11.96
C GLN A 34 -1.69 -3.21 10.56
N LEU A 35 -0.82 -3.68 9.66
CA LEU A 35 -1.22 -4.13 8.33
C LEU A 35 -2.04 -5.43 8.42
N SER A 36 -3.36 -5.29 8.36
CA SER A 36 -4.28 -6.41 8.16
C SER A 36 -4.35 -6.84 6.68
N GLU A 37 -5.02 -7.96 6.39
CA GLU A 37 -5.24 -8.43 5.01
C GLU A 37 -5.87 -7.39 4.09
N GLU A 38 -6.71 -6.50 4.63
CA GLU A 38 -7.31 -5.40 3.88
C GLU A 38 -6.26 -4.39 3.42
N HIS A 39 -5.30 -4.04 4.28
CA HIS A 39 -4.18 -3.17 3.91
C HIS A 39 -3.33 -3.81 2.84
N TRP A 40 -3.00 -5.10 3.02
CA TRP A 40 -2.24 -5.86 2.03
C TRP A 40 -2.93 -5.93 0.69
N SER A 41 -4.25 -6.12 0.67
CA SER A 41 -5.04 -6.15 -0.55
C SER A 41 -5.02 -4.81 -1.28
N ALA A 42 -5.15 -3.69 -0.54
CA ALA A 42 -4.98 -2.36 -1.10
C ALA A 42 -3.59 -2.15 -1.71
N ILE A 43 -2.53 -2.50 -0.98
CA ILE A 43 -1.15 -2.31 -1.44
C ILE A 43 -0.83 -3.20 -2.64
N ARG A 44 -1.23 -4.47 -2.60
CA ARG A 44 -1.07 -5.41 -3.71
C ARG A 44 -1.84 -4.95 -4.95
N PHE A 45 -3.05 -4.42 -4.78
CA PHE A 45 -3.81 -3.83 -5.88
C PHE A 45 -3.08 -2.63 -6.49
N MET A 46 -2.57 -1.73 -5.66
CA MET A 46 -1.77 -0.59 -6.14
C MET A 46 -0.55 -1.07 -6.93
N ARG A 47 0.11 -2.13 -6.46
CA ARG A 47 1.28 -2.71 -7.11
C ARG A 47 0.93 -3.37 -8.44
N SER A 48 -0.11 -4.20 -8.49
CA SER A 48 -0.56 -4.81 -9.75
C SER A 48 -0.98 -3.76 -10.77
N TRP A 49 -1.66 -2.69 -10.33
CA TRP A 49 -2.03 -1.60 -11.21
C TRP A 49 -0.82 -0.82 -11.73
N LEU A 50 0.16 -0.58 -10.87
CA LEU A 50 1.41 0.07 -11.24
C LEU A 50 2.25 -0.81 -12.18
N GLU A 51 2.27 -2.13 -11.99
CA GLU A 51 2.96 -3.07 -12.87
C GLU A 51 2.27 -3.14 -14.25
N GLU A 52 0.94 -3.18 -14.27
CA GLU A 52 0.16 -3.30 -15.50
C GLU A 52 0.09 -1.98 -16.30
N ARG A 53 0.03 -0.83 -15.62
CA ARG A 53 -0.20 0.47 -16.25
C ARG A 53 0.97 1.45 -16.15
N GLN A 54 2.01 1.12 -15.36
CA GLN A 54 3.10 2.04 -15.00
C GLN A 54 2.62 3.40 -14.46
N VAL A 55 1.42 3.42 -13.89
CA VAL A 55 0.78 4.61 -13.31
C VAL A 55 0.24 4.23 -11.94
N ALA A 56 0.45 5.07 -10.92
CA ALA A 56 -0.13 4.83 -9.61
C ALA A 56 -1.67 4.98 -9.68
N PRO A 57 -2.45 4.04 -9.14
CA PRO A 57 -3.91 4.19 -9.11
C PRO A 57 -4.32 5.26 -8.10
N ASP A 58 -5.37 6.02 -8.44
CA ASP A 58 -6.03 6.89 -7.48
C ASP A 58 -6.62 6.10 -6.30
N VAL A 59 -6.70 6.75 -5.14
CA VAL A 59 -7.42 6.26 -3.94
C VAL A 59 -8.82 5.74 -4.26
N ARG A 60 -9.50 6.31 -5.27
CA ARG A 60 -10.82 5.84 -5.73
C ARG A 60 -10.80 4.42 -6.26
N HIS A 61 -9.76 4.03 -6.99
CA HIS A 61 -9.60 2.67 -7.51
C HIS A 61 -9.31 1.69 -6.37
N VAL A 62 -8.46 2.08 -5.42
CA VAL A 62 -8.14 1.26 -4.24
C VAL A 62 -9.39 1.04 -3.38
N ILE A 63 -10.17 2.10 -3.12
CA ILE A 63 -11.45 2.01 -2.41
C ILE A 63 -12.42 1.09 -3.14
N LYS A 64 -12.52 1.21 -4.47
CA LYS A 64 -13.40 0.37 -5.27
C LYS A 64 -12.97 -1.11 -5.17
N HIS A 65 -11.68 -1.39 -5.30
CA HIS A 65 -11.12 -2.72 -5.14
C HIS A 65 -11.41 -3.30 -3.75
N LEU A 66 -11.18 -2.54 -2.68
CA LEU A 66 -11.53 -2.96 -1.31
C LEU A 66 -13.03 -3.22 -1.16
N SER A 67 -13.87 -2.36 -1.75
CA SER A 67 -15.32 -2.54 -1.77
C SER A 67 -15.76 -3.79 -2.53
N GLU A 68 -15.08 -4.17 -3.61
CA GLU A 68 -15.39 -5.39 -4.37
C GLU A 68 -14.81 -6.65 -3.71
N ALA A 69 -13.61 -6.56 -3.12
CA ALA A 69 -12.92 -7.68 -2.49
C ALA A 69 -13.49 -8.03 -1.10
N PHE A 70 -13.81 -7.03 -0.28
CA PHE A 70 -14.26 -7.20 1.10
C PHE A 70 -15.68 -6.69 1.37
N GLY A 71 -16.36 -6.10 0.38
CA GLY A 71 -17.68 -5.49 0.59
C GLY A 71 -17.63 -4.19 1.41
N THR A 72 -16.46 -3.57 1.54
CA THR A 72 -16.24 -2.45 2.47
C THR A 72 -16.64 -1.10 1.87
N GLY A 73 -17.17 -0.19 2.69
CA GLY A 73 -17.57 1.15 2.24
C GLY A 73 -16.41 2.08 1.86
N ARG A 74 -16.73 3.22 1.25
CA ARG A 74 -15.73 4.21 0.76
C ARG A 74 -14.81 4.77 1.85
N ASN A 75 -15.24 4.69 3.11
CA ASN A 75 -14.45 5.14 4.25
C ASN A 75 -13.43 4.11 4.74
N ARG A 76 -13.46 2.87 4.21
CA ARG A 76 -12.60 1.83 4.74
C ARG A 76 -11.11 2.15 4.59
N LEU A 77 -10.71 2.77 3.48
CA LEU A 77 -9.31 3.17 3.30
C LEU A 77 -8.87 4.20 4.37
N PHE A 78 -9.75 5.11 4.78
CA PHE A 78 -9.48 6.06 5.85
C PHE A 78 -9.51 5.41 7.24
N GLU A 79 -10.30 4.34 7.42
CA GLU A 79 -10.29 3.54 8.65
C GLU A 79 -9.04 2.66 8.77
N LEU A 80 -8.51 2.19 7.64
CA LEU A 80 -7.30 1.37 7.55
C LEU A 80 -6.05 2.23 7.72
N PHE A 81 -5.99 3.40 7.07
CA PHE A 81 -4.87 4.34 7.20
C PHE A 81 -5.33 5.62 7.94
N PRO A 82 -5.54 5.57 9.26
CA PRO A 82 -5.78 6.77 10.06
C PRO A 82 -4.49 7.60 10.12
N TYR A 83 -4.57 8.86 9.69
CA TYR A 83 -3.48 9.86 9.77
C TYR A 83 -3.43 10.52 11.15
#